data_AF-A0A2N0NUR9-F1
#
_entry.id   AF-A0A2N0NUR9-F1
#
_cell.length_a   1.000
_cell.length_b   1.000
_cell.length_c   1.000
_cell.angle_alpha   90.00
_cell.angle_beta   90.00
_cell.angle_gamma   90.00
#
_symmetry.space_group_name_H-M   'P 1'
#
loop_
_entity.id
_entity.type
_entity.pdbx_description
1 polymer ?
#
loop_
_entity_poly.entity_id
_entity_poly.type
_entity_poly.pdbx_seq_one_letter_code
_entity_poly.pdbx_strand_id
1 'polypeptide(L)'
;MVERFNRTIGECIAKLVQDNNKKWDQLIDAVLLAYRTKKYNTMEKTPFYLTYERKATLPIDLKIPSQIPQNEKDPMQRRIYQLIVKLKEERNDVLLRIENEQAKQKQVYDQ
;
A
#
# COMPACT_ATOMS: atom_id res chain seq x y z
N MET A 1 -5.77 -12.64 -8.21
CA MET A 1 -5.48 -11.36 -7.49
C MET A 1 -6.34 -10.19 -7.96
N VAL A 2 -6.56 -10.02 -9.28
CA VAL A 2 -7.34 -8.89 -9.84
C VAL A 2 -8.79 -8.85 -9.34
N GLU A 3 -9.45 -10.00 -9.20
CA GLU A 3 -10.84 -10.08 -8.73
C GLU A 3 -11.02 -9.56 -7.29
N ARG A 4 -10.14 -9.97 -6.36
CA ARG A 4 -10.16 -9.46 -4.97
C ARG A 4 -9.89 -7.96 -4.90
N PHE A 5 -8.97 -7.47 -5.73
CA PHE A 5 -8.69 -6.06 -5.85
C PHE A 5 -9.96 -5.31 -6.30
N ASN A 6 -10.56 -5.72 -7.42
CA ASN A 6 -11.77 -5.13 -7.96
C ASN A 6 -12.93 -5.18 -6.96
N ARG A 7 -13.08 -6.29 -6.24
CA ARG A 7 -14.09 -6.44 -5.17
C ARG A 7 -13.90 -5.41 -4.07
N THR A 8 -12.66 -5.25 -3.58
CA THR A 8 -12.35 -4.28 -2.51
C THR A 8 -12.63 -2.85 -2.95
N ILE A 9 -12.24 -2.49 -4.18
CA ILE A 9 -12.50 -1.16 -4.74
C ILE A 9 -14.01 -0.93 -4.88
N GLY A 10 -14.74 -1.91 -5.42
CA GLY A 10 -16.20 -1.86 -5.56
C GLY A 10 -16.91 -1.69 -4.21
N GLU A 11 -16.53 -2.47 -3.19
CA GLU A 11 -17.06 -2.35 -1.82
C GLU A 11 -16.81 -0.97 -1.21
N CYS A 12 -15.60 -0.40 -1.40
CA CYS A 12 -15.28 0.94 -0.93
C CYS A 12 -16.11 2.02 -1.62
N ILE A 13 -16.25 1.95 -2.94
CA ILE A 13 -17.06 2.90 -3.72
C ILE A 13 -18.53 2.80 -3.31
N ALA A 14 -19.08 1.58 -3.19
CA ALA A 14 -20.47 1.37 -2.81
C ALA A 14 -20.82 2.04 -1.46
N LYS A 15 -19.94 1.91 -0.46
CA LYS A 15 -20.11 2.57 0.84
C LYS A 15 -20.11 4.09 0.74
N LEU A 16 -19.19 4.65 -0.03
CA LEU A 16 -19.04 6.11 -0.15
C LEU A 16 -20.13 6.78 -0.99
N VAL A 17 -20.69 6.07 -1.97
CA VAL A 17 -21.80 6.55 -2.80
C VAL A 17 -23.09 6.63 -1.97
N GLN A 18 -23.35 5.62 -1.13
CA GLN A 18 -24.53 5.61 -0.24
C GLN A 18 -24.56 6.81 0.71
N ASP A 19 -23.41 7.18 1.27
CA ASP A 19 -23.34 8.24 2.29
C ASP A 19 -23.38 9.67 1.71
N ASN A 20 -22.83 9.90 0.52
CA ASN A 20 -22.57 11.26 0.01
C ASN A 20 -23.33 11.62 -1.26
N ASN A 21 -24.15 10.71 -1.82
CA ASN A 21 -24.86 10.87 -3.09
C ASN A 21 -23.94 11.33 -4.26
N LYS A 22 -22.63 11.12 -4.11
CA LYS A 22 -21.60 11.47 -5.09
C LYS A 22 -21.62 10.44 -6.21
N LYS A 23 -21.35 10.89 -7.43
CA LYS A 23 -21.19 9.95 -8.54
C LYS A 23 -19.94 9.10 -8.30
N TRP A 24 -20.06 7.80 -8.58
CA TRP A 24 -19.02 6.81 -8.29
C TRP A 24 -17.71 7.10 -9.02
N ASP A 25 -17.76 7.72 -10.20
CA ASP A 25 -16.60 8.09 -11.02
C ASP A 25 -15.69 9.09 -10.32
N GLN A 26 -16.26 10.03 -9.56
CA GLN A 26 -15.50 11.04 -8.82
C GLN A 26 -14.79 10.47 -7.58
N LEU A 27 -15.18 9.27 -7.14
CA LEU A 27 -14.63 8.62 -5.96
C LEU A 27 -13.45 7.68 -6.29
N ILE A 28 -13.25 7.36 -7.56
CA ILE A 28 -12.23 6.39 -8.01
C ILE A 28 -10.85 6.80 -7.51
N ASP A 29 -10.43 8.05 -7.75
CA ASP A 29 -9.10 8.52 -7.37
C ASP A 29 -8.88 8.49 -5.87
N ALA A 30 -9.89 8.87 -5.08
CA ALA A 30 -9.84 8.86 -3.63
C ALA A 30 -9.73 7.44 -3.08
N VAL A 31 -10.52 6.50 -3.60
CA VAL A 31 -10.49 5.10 -3.18
C VAL A 31 -9.17 4.42 -3.59
N LEU A 32 -8.67 4.70 -4.80
CA LEU A 32 -7.37 4.21 -5.24
C LEU A 32 -6.23 4.74 -4.39
N LEU A 33 -6.26 6.03 -4.02
CA LEU A 33 -5.27 6.62 -3.12
C LEU A 33 -5.31 5.90 -1.76
N ALA A 34 -6.50 5.79 -1.16
CA ALA A 34 -6.67 5.10 0.12
C ALA A 34 -6.18 3.65 0.08
N TYR A 35 -6.49 2.91 -1.00
CA TYR A 35 -6.01 1.55 -1.22
C TYR A 35 -4.48 1.51 -1.27
N ARG A 36 -3.85 2.40 -2.05
CA ARG A 36 -2.40 2.46 -2.25
C ARG A 36 -1.63 2.84 -0.98
N THR A 37 -2.24 3.62 -0.09
CA THR A 37 -1.59 4.15 1.11
C THR A 37 -1.94 3.37 2.38
N LYS A 38 -2.91 2.46 2.31
CA LYS A 38 -3.28 1.58 3.43
C LYS A 38 -2.25 0.46 3.60
N LYS A 39 -1.86 0.21 4.84
CA LYS A 39 -1.03 -0.94 5.22
C LYS A 39 -1.91 -2.18 5.23
N TYR A 40 -1.52 -3.22 4.48
CA TYR A 40 -2.21 -4.51 4.51
C TYR A 40 -1.63 -5.39 5.61
N ASN A 41 -2.50 -6.08 6.36
CA ASN A 41 -2.09 -6.95 7.47
C ASN A 41 -1.13 -8.07 7.02
N THR A 42 -1.36 -8.65 5.85
CA THR A 42 -0.52 -9.74 5.32
C THR A 42 0.87 -9.26 4.90
N MET A 43 0.97 -8.06 4.33
CA MET A 43 2.23 -7.54 3.76
C MET A 43 2.97 -6.61 4.70
N GLU A 44 2.31 -6.09 5.72
CA GLU A 44 2.76 -5.04 6.64
C GLU A 44 3.30 -3.75 5.98
N LYS A 45 3.16 -3.65 4.65
CA LYS A 45 3.61 -2.57 3.79
C LYS A 45 2.42 -2.05 2.98
N THR A 46 2.57 -0.85 2.43
CA THR A 46 1.56 -0.25 1.55
C THR A 46 1.85 -0.63 0.09
N PRO A 47 0.83 -0.81 -0.77
CA PRO A 47 1.05 -1.07 -2.19
C PRO A 47 1.92 0.01 -2.85
N PHE A 48 1.71 1.29 -2.49
CA PHE A 48 2.53 2.39 -2.99
C PHE A 48 4.01 2.21 -2.67
N TYR A 49 4.35 1.79 -1.45
CA TYR A 49 5.73 1.57 -1.04
C TYR A 49 6.37 0.42 -1.83
N LEU A 50 5.62 -0.67 -2.05
CA LEU A 50 6.12 -1.81 -2.81
C LEU A 50 6.35 -1.48 -4.29
N THR A 51 5.56 -0.59 -4.87
CA THR A 51 5.71 -0.17 -6.28
C THR A 51 6.78 0.89 -6.46
N TYR A 52 6.74 1.97 -5.66
CA TYR A 52 7.55 3.17 -5.87
C TYR A 52 8.73 3.32 -4.91
N GLU A 53 8.92 2.35 -4.00
CA GLU A 53 10.12 2.25 -3.16
C GLU A 53 10.30 3.45 -2.22
N ARG A 54 9.22 4.17 -1.98
CA ARG A 54 9.14 5.34 -1.11
C ARG A 54 7.81 5.37 -0.41
N LYS A 55 7.77 5.91 0.80
CA LYS A 55 6.51 6.18 1.49
C LYS A 55 5.75 7.24 0.68
N ALA A 56 4.44 7.05 0.50
CA ALA A 56 3.59 8.09 -0.04
C ALA A 56 3.60 9.29 0.93
N THR A 57 3.82 10.49 0.40
CA THR A 57 3.68 11.73 1.16
C THR A 57 2.25 12.22 0.98
N LEU A 58 1.47 12.18 2.06
CA LEU A 58 0.11 12.68 2.08
C LEU A 58 0.08 14.15 2.52
N PRO A 59 -0.96 14.92 2.16
CA PRO A 59 -1.11 16.30 2.63
C PRO A 59 -1.04 16.44 4.16
N ILE A 60 -1.50 15.41 4.90
CA ILE A 60 -1.39 15.37 6.36
C ILE A 60 0.06 15.22 6.84
N ASP A 61 0.90 14.48 6.11
CA ASP A 61 2.32 14.32 6.45
C ASP A 61 3.09 15.64 6.31
N LEU A 62 2.64 16.56 5.44
CA LEU A 62 3.24 17.88 5.28
C LEU A 62 2.90 18.84 6.44
N LYS A 63 1.78 18.61 7.12
CA LYS A 63 1.39 19.38 8.31
C LYS A 63 2.10 18.89 9.57
N ILE A 64 2.70 17.70 9.52
CA ILE A 64 3.46 17.12 10.62
C ILE A 64 4.93 17.53 10.43
N PRO A 65 5.59 18.13 11.44
CA PRO A 65 7.01 18.44 11.34
C PRO A 65 7.80 17.18 10.98
N SER A 66 8.63 17.26 9.94
CA SER A 66 9.39 16.10 9.47
C SER A 66 10.30 15.58 10.58
N GLN A 67 10.15 14.30 10.94
CA GLN A 67 11.06 13.59 11.85
C GLN A 67 12.43 13.26 11.22
N ILE A 68 12.70 13.76 10.01
CA ILE A 68 13.97 13.54 9.33
C ILE A 68 15.03 14.31 10.12
N PRO A 69 16.08 13.63 10.64
CA PRO A 69 17.17 14.31 11.31
C PRO A 69 17.79 15.32 10.34
N GLN A 70 17.66 16.61 10.63
CA GLN A 70 18.24 17.70 9.83
C GLN A 70 19.79 17.62 9.77
N ASN A 71 20.39 16.77 10.61
CA ASN A 71 21.83 16.62 10.79
C ASN A 71 22.42 15.33 10.18
N GLU A 72 21.72 14.71 9.22
CA GLU A 72 22.20 13.49 8.56
C GLU A 72 23.36 13.80 7.60
N LYS A 73 24.53 13.22 7.89
CA LYS A 73 25.79 13.52 7.16
C LYS A 73 25.79 13.04 5.71
N ASP A 74 25.00 12.02 5.39
CA ASP A 74 24.90 11.49 4.02
C ASP A 74 23.53 10.82 3.75
N PRO A 75 22.49 11.62 3.46
CA PRO A 75 21.16 11.11 3.17
C PRO A 75 21.10 10.32 1.84
N MET A 76 22.03 10.59 0.92
CA MET A 76 22.06 9.94 -0.40
C MET A 76 22.56 8.50 -0.30
N GLN A 77 23.67 8.26 0.42
CA GLN A 77 24.19 6.90 0.63
C GLN A 77 23.21 6.01 1.38
N ARG A 78 22.54 6.55 2.41
CA ARG A 78 21.46 5.83 3.10
C ARG A 78 20.33 5.46 2.14
N ARG A 79 19.91 6.39 1.27
CA ARG A 79 18.85 6.13 0.29
C ARG A 79 19.27 5.05 -0.71
N ILE A 80 20.50 5.07 -1.20
CA ILE A 80 21.05 4.05 -2.09
C ILE A 80 21.02 2.67 -1.41
N TYR A 81 21.50 2.57 -0.17
CA TYR A 81 21.46 1.32 0.60
C TYR A 81 20.02 0.79 0.78
N GLN A 82 19.08 1.68 1.13
CA GLN A 82 17.67 1.32 1.28
C GLN A 82 17.06 0.76 -0.01
N LEU A 83 17.40 1.35 -1.16
CA LEU A 83 16.88 0.96 -2.47
C LEU A 83 17.47 -0.38 -2.94
N ILE A 84 18.78 -0.56 -2.83
CA ILE A 84 19.47 -1.70 -3.44
C ILE A 84 19.36 -2.97 -2.59
N VAL A 85 19.54 -2.85 -1.28
CA VAL A 85 19.65 -4.00 -0.39
C VAL A 85 18.31 -4.28 0.27
N LYS A 86 17.87 -3.34 1.12
CA LYS A 86 16.72 -3.57 2.01
C LYS A 86 15.40 -3.78 1.27
N LEU A 87 15.15 -3.01 0.22
CA LEU A 87 13.89 -3.09 -0.51
C LEU A 87 13.72 -4.42 -1.26
N LYS A 88 14.80 -4.96 -1.83
CA LYS A 88 14.75 -6.24 -2.55
C LYS A 88 14.36 -7.38 -1.61
N GLU A 89 14.94 -7.39 -0.41
CA GLU A 89 14.58 -8.33 0.65
C GLU A 89 13.12 -8.16 1.08
N GLU A 90 12.69 -6.92 1.35
CA GLU A 90 11.31 -6.64 1.75
C GLU A 90 10.28 -7.05 0.69
N ARG A 91 10.60 -6.91 -0.61
CA ARG A 91 9.72 -7.37 -1.69
C ARG A 91 9.64 -8.90 -1.74
N ASN A 92 10.77 -9.58 -1.64
CA ASN A 92 10.80 -11.05 -1.64
C ASN A 92 10.01 -11.63 -0.46
N ASP A 93 10.18 -11.07 0.74
CA ASP A 93 9.43 -11.48 1.93
C ASP A 93 7.92 -11.30 1.72
N VAL A 94 7.51 -10.18 1.13
CA VAL A 94 6.11 -9.92 0.84
C VAL A 94 5.55 -10.90 -0.19
N LEU A 95 6.31 -11.25 -1.24
CA LEU A 95 5.90 -12.25 -2.22
C LEU A 95 5.68 -13.62 -1.58
N LEU A 96 6.61 -14.07 -0.74
CA LEU A 96 6.48 -15.34 -0.01
C LEU A 96 5.23 -15.34 0.89
N ARG A 97 4.95 -14.23 1.59
CA ARG A 97 3.74 -14.09 2.41
C ARG A 97 2.47 -14.15 1.56
N ILE A 98 2.48 -13.52 0.38
CA ILE A 98 1.34 -13.54 -0.56
C ILE A 98 1.08 -14.96 -1.05
N GLU A 99 2.11 -15.68 -1.47
CA GLU A 99 1.98 -17.05 -1.97
C GLU A 99 1.44 -17.99 -0.90
N ASN A 100 2.01 -17.93 0.31
CA ASN A 100 1.54 -18.73 1.45
C ASN A 100 0.07 -18.45 1.80
N GLU A 101 -0.32 -17.17 1.80
CA GLU A 101 -1.69 -16.76 2.11
C GLU A 101 -2.66 -17.20 1.00
N GLN A 102 -2.25 -17.13 -0.27
CA GLN A 102 -3.04 -17.62 -1.39
C GLN A 102 -3.21 -19.15 -1.36
N ALA A 103 -2.15 -19.89 -1.03
CA ALA A 103 -2.20 -21.34 -0.90
C ALA A 103 -3.19 -21.78 0.20
N LYS A 104 -3.15 -21.12 1.37
CA LYS A 104 -4.13 -21.37 2.46
C LYS A 104 -5.56 -21.10 2.01
N GLN A 105 -5.79 -19.97 1.34
CA GLN A 105 -7.13 -19.61 0.88
C GLN A 105 -7.67 -20.57 -0.18
N LYS A 106 -6.78 -21.09 -1.05
CA LYS A 106 -7.15 -22.12 -2.02
C LYS A 106 -7.58 -23.41 -1.33
N GLN A 107 -6.82 -23.88 -0.35
CA GLN A 107 -7.17 -25.08 0.43
C GLN A 107 -8.52 -24.97 1.15
N VAL A 108 -8.87 -23.78 1.65
CA VAL A 108 -10.16 -23.54 2.32
C VAL A 108 -11.33 -23.51 1.33
N TYR A 109 -11.11 -23.06 0.09
CA TYR A 109 -12.16 -22.97 -0.92
C TYR A 109 -12.40 -24.30 -1.67
N ASP A 110 -11.39 -25.17 -1.71
CA ASP A 110 -11.44 -26.49 -2.35
C ASP A 110 -12.02 -27.59 -1.42
N GLN A 111 -12.46 -27.25 -0.19
CA GLN A 111 -13.20 -28.12 0.74
C GLN A 111 -14.72 -27.85 0.67
#